data_AF-A0A0D8Y8B1-F1
#
_entry.id   AF-A0A0D8Y8B1-F1
#
_cell.length_a   1.000
_cell.length_b   1.000
_cell.length_c   1.000
_cell.angle_alpha   90.00
_cell.angle_beta   90.00
_cell.angle_gamma   90.00
#
_symmetry.space_group_name_H-M   'P 1'
#
loop_
_entity.id
_entity.type
_entity.pdbx_description
1 polymer ?
#
loop_
_entity_poly.entity_id
_entity_poly.type
_entity_poly.pdbx_seq_one_letter_code
_entity_poly.pdbx_strand_id
1 'polypeptide(L)'
;MPGLSLHVTTLNFLGTRFRPLSLQLPKPLFPIAGVPLVEHHIDQLAQLPGLSEIVLIGSYSSDLFTDFIGRCQQTYRISIKYLQEQQPLGTAGGLIAQREIVVGDYPEAVFVINGDVCGDLPVDEMVARISSLPEDSCLLLTTEATREQSGNFGNVGLFSLKFCQLSRKYMQ
;
A
#
# COMPACT_ATOMS: atom_id res chain seq x y z
N MET A 1 13.78 -10.62 20.27
CA MET A 1 14.20 -10.69 18.85
C MET A 1 14.13 -9.26 18.34
N PRO A 2 15.14 -8.72 17.64
CA PRO A 2 14.99 -7.40 17.06
C PRO A 2 13.78 -7.48 16.12
N GLY A 3 12.76 -6.69 16.42
CA GLY A 3 11.49 -6.73 15.73
C GLY A 3 11.66 -6.07 14.38
N LEU A 4 11.30 -6.79 13.32
CA LEU A 4 11.21 -6.27 11.97
C LEU A 4 10.25 -5.08 11.93
N SER A 5 10.76 -3.87 12.11
CA SER A 5 9.96 -2.66 11.98
C SER A 5 9.52 -2.57 10.52
N LEU A 6 8.33 -3.07 10.23
CA LEU A 6 7.74 -3.06 8.91
C LEU A 6 6.81 -1.85 8.83
N HIS A 7 7.06 -0.95 7.88
CA HIS A 7 6.14 0.14 7.57
C HIS A 7 5.44 -0.16 6.26
N VAL A 8 4.11 -0.29 6.32
CA VAL A 8 3.30 -0.52 5.13
C VAL A 8 2.61 0.77 4.70
N THR A 9 2.95 1.25 3.51
CA THR A 9 2.33 2.44 2.93
C THR A 9 1.24 2.05 1.94
N THR A 10 -0.03 2.42 2.21
CA THR A 10 -1.08 2.30 1.19
C THR A 10 -1.16 3.57 0.36
N LEU A 11 -0.86 3.50 -0.94
CA LEU A 11 -0.77 4.70 -1.78
C LEU A 11 -2.07 5.03 -2.52
N ASN A 12 -2.56 6.24 -2.21
CA ASN A 12 -3.35 7.18 -2.98
C ASN A 12 -4.58 6.72 -3.76
N PHE A 13 -5.74 7.22 -3.31
CA PHE A 13 -7.06 6.81 -3.75
C PHE A 13 -7.83 7.97 -4.37
N LEU A 14 -7.46 8.38 -5.58
CA LEU A 14 -8.32 9.26 -6.36
C LEU A 14 -9.42 8.43 -7.01
N GLY A 15 -10.52 8.23 -6.29
CA GLY A 15 -11.74 7.56 -6.75
C GLY A 15 -12.51 8.34 -7.83
N THR A 16 -11.81 9.04 -8.73
CA THR A 16 -12.43 9.91 -9.76
C THR A 16 -13.28 9.13 -10.77
N ARG A 17 -12.95 7.86 -11.01
CA ARG A 17 -13.70 6.94 -11.89
C ARG A 17 -14.93 6.30 -11.23
N PHE A 18 -15.11 6.46 -9.93
CA PHE A 18 -16.19 5.85 -9.14
C PHE A 18 -17.32 6.85 -8.80
N ARG A 19 -17.35 7.99 -9.48
CA ARG A 19 -18.45 8.96 -9.33
C ARG A 19 -19.72 8.39 -10.01
N PRO A 20 -20.89 8.44 -9.34
CA PRO A 20 -21.24 9.30 -8.21
C PRO A 20 -21.08 8.69 -6.80
N LEU A 21 -20.70 7.42 -6.66
CA LEU A 21 -20.63 6.74 -5.35
C LEU A 21 -19.51 7.28 -4.43
N SER A 22 -18.44 7.82 -5.01
CA SER A 22 -17.32 8.42 -4.27
C SER A 22 -17.57 9.86 -3.77
N LEU A 23 -18.78 10.41 -3.92
CA LEU A 23 -19.10 11.78 -3.49
C LEU A 23 -19.25 11.93 -1.97
N GLN A 24 -19.59 10.85 -1.28
CA GLN A 24 -19.87 10.87 0.17
C GLN A 24 -18.90 10.03 0.99
N LEU A 25 -18.29 8.99 0.39
CA LEU A 25 -17.40 8.06 1.09
C LEU A 25 -16.06 7.93 0.35
N PRO A 26 -14.92 8.08 1.04
CA PRO A 26 -13.61 7.77 0.47
C PRO A 26 -13.55 6.35 -0.08
N LYS A 27 -12.94 6.16 -1.26
CA LYS A 27 -12.74 4.82 -1.85
C LYS A 27 -12.11 3.80 -0.87
N PRO A 28 -11.13 4.14 -0.01
CA PRO A 28 -10.58 3.21 0.99
C PRO A 28 -11.61 2.67 1.97
N LEU A 29 -12.60 3.50 2.31
CA LEU A 29 -13.64 3.18 3.27
C LEU A 29 -14.85 2.52 2.62
N PHE A 30 -14.83 2.37 1.29
CA PHE A 30 -15.90 1.70 0.57
C PHE A 30 -15.98 0.23 1.00
N PRO A 31 -17.16 -0.26 1.41
CA PRO A 31 -17.30 -1.61 1.91
C PRO A 31 -17.23 -2.62 0.75
N ILE A 32 -16.33 -3.59 0.88
CA ILE A 32 -16.22 -4.79 0.04
C ILE A 32 -16.56 -5.98 0.93
N ALA A 33 -17.59 -6.74 0.55
CA ALA A 33 -18.16 -7.82 1.37
C ALA A 33 -18.53 -7.37 2.81
N GLY A 34 -18.94 -6.12 2.98
CA GLY A 34 -19.35 -5.56 4.29
C GLY A 34 -18.21 -4.98 5.13
N VAL A 35 -16.96 -5.09 4.68
CA VAL A 35 -15.77 -4.57 5.38
C VAL A 35 -15.08 -3.51 4.52
N PRO A 36 -14.67 -2.35 5.06
CA PRO A 36 -13.91 -1.34 4.33
C PRO A 36 -12.72 -1.93 3.56
N LEU A 37 -12.51 -1.51 2.31
CA LEU A 37 -11.41 -2.01 1.47
C LEU A 37 -10.06 -1.97 2.19
N VAL A 38 -9.73 -0.85 2.83
CA VAL A 38 -8.45 -0.68 3.54
C VAL A 38 -8.35 -1.53 4.81
N GLU A 39 -9.48 -1.95 5.39
CA GLU A 39 -9.48 -2.82 6.57
C GLU A 39 -9.06 -4.25 6.23
N HIS A 40 -9.35 -4.75 5.02
CA HIS A 40 -8.83 -6.05 4.57
C HIS A 40 -7.29 -6.07 4.58
N HIS A 41 -6.66 -4.97 4.14
CA HIS A 41 -5.21 -4.83 4.23
C HIS A 41 -4.75 -4.75 5.68
N ILE A 42 -5.40 -3.95 6.53
CA ILE A 42 -5.00 -3.82 7.93
C ILE A 42 -5.08 -5.17 8.65
N ASP A 43 -6.15 -5.94 8.44
CA ASP A 43 -6.33 -7.26 9.04
C ASP A 43 -5.23 -8.23 8.59
N GLN A 44 -4.96 -8.30 7.29
CA GLN A 44 -3.89 -9.16 6.76
C GLN A 44 -2.51 -8.75 7.30
N LEU A 45 -2.22 -7.46 7.33
CA LEU A 45 -0.94 -6.93 7.81
C LEU A 45 -0.77 -7.14 9.30
N ALA A 46 -1.83 -6.96 10.10
CA ALA A 46 -1.79 -7.13 11.56
C ALA A 46 -1.40 -8.56 11.98
N GLN A 47 -1.52 -9.54 11.10
CA GLN A 47 -1.08 -10.92 11.33
C GLN A 47 0.44 -11.10 11.16
N LEU A 48 1.15 -10.11 10.61
CA LEU A 48 2.59 -10.19 10.36
C LEU A 48 3.39 -10.03 11.66
N PRO A 49 4.32 -10.94 11.96
CA PRO A 49 5.18 -10.81 13.12
C PRO A 49 6.15 -9.65 12.93
N GLY A 50 6.28 -8.81 13.96
CA GLY A 50 7.21 -7.68 13.97
C GLY A 50 6.63 -6.37 13.44
N LEU A 51 5.46 -6.38 12.80
CA LEU A 51 4.85 -5.18 12.23
C LEU A 51 4.72 -4.06 13.28
N SER A 52 5.41 -2.94 13.04
CA SER A 52 5.49 -1.82 13.97
C SER A 52 4.36 -0.82 13.74
N GLU A 53 4.11 -0.47 12.47
CA GLU A 53 3.20 0.60 12.11
C GLU A 53 2.69 0.49 10.67
N ILE A 54 1.43 0.87 10.47
CA ILE A 54 0.83 1.04 9.16
C ILE A 54 0.67 2.54 8.88
N VAL A 55 1.14 2.99 7.72
CA VAL A 55 1.04 4.39 7.29
C VAL A 55 0.11 4.49 6.08
N LEU A 56 -1.05 5.08 6.27
CA LEU A 56 -2.01 5.33 5.20
C LEU A 56 -1.71 6.70 4.58
N ILE A 57 -1.49 6.78 3.27
CA ILE A 57 -1.26 8.06 2.57
C ILE A 57 -2.40 8.31 1.58
N GLY A 58 -3.08 9.44 1.71
CA GLY A 58 -4.19 9.78 0.82
C GLY A 58 -4.56 11.25 0.81
N SER A 59 -5.29 11.68 -0.22
CA SER A 59 -5.70 13.09 -0.40
C SER A 59 -7.02 13.47 0.29
N TYR A 60 -7.66 12.53 1.00
CA TYR A 60 -8.90 12.80 1.74
C TYR A 60 -8.60 13.51 3.07
N SER A 61 -9.59 14.23 3.61
CA SER A 61 -9.47 14.83 4.95
C SER A 61 -9.18 13.74 6.00
N SER A 62 -8.23 13.99 6.89
CA SER A 62 -7.92 13.12 8.03
C SER A 62 -9.14 12.83 8.91
N ASP A 63 -10.06 13.79 9.02
CA ASP A 63 -11.26 13.67 9.86
C ASP A 63 -12.15 12.49 9.45
N LEU A 64 -12.16 12.13 8.15
CA LEU A 64 -12.92 11.00 7.64
C LEU A 64 -12.34 9.65 8.08
N PHE A 65 -11.09 9.62 8.53
CA PHE A 65 -10.38 8.41 8.92
C PHE A 65 -10.21 8.28 10.43
N THR A 66 -10.40 9.34 11.22
CA THR A 66 -10.16 9.34 12.67
C THR A 66 -10.88 8.19 13.39
N ASP A 67 -12.19 8.08 13.21
CA ASP A 67 -12.99 7.04 13.88
C ASP A 67 -12.63 5.63 13.37
N PHE A 68 -12.42 5.51 12.05
CA PHE A 68 -12.02 4.27 11.42
C PHE A 68 -10.68 3.76 11.97
N ILE A 69 -9.68 4.64 12.01
CA ILE A 69 -8.33 4.35 12.50
C ILE A 69 -8.38 4.01 13.98
N GLY A 70 -9.07 4.81 14.80
CA GLY A 70 -9.21 4.55 16.24
C GLY A 70 -9.76 3.15 16.52
N ARG A 71 -10.81 2.75 15.79
CA ARG A 71 -11.37 1.40 15.88
C ARG A 71 -10.37 0.33 15.44
N CYS A 72 -9.72 0.48 14.29
CA CYS A 72 -8.74 -0.49 13.79
C CYS A 72 -7.56 -0.65 14.76
N GLN A 73 -7.01 0.44 15.29
CA GLN A 73 -5.93 0.38 16.28
C GLN A 73 -6.33 -0.40 17.54
N GLN A 74 -7.58 -0.26 17.99
CA GLN A 74 -8.10 -1.02 19.14
C GLN A 74 -8.29 -2.51 18.82
N THR A 75 -8.87 -2.82 17.65
CA THR A 75 -9.14 -4.19 17.21
C THR A 75 -7.86 -4.96 16.95
N TYR A 76 -6.95 -4.39 16.17
CA TYR A 76 -5.74 -5.07 15.68
C TYR A 76 -4.51 -4.83 16.56
N ARG A 77 -4.60 -3.94 17.56
CA ARG A 77 -3.53 -3.60 18.50
C ARG A 77 -2.23 -3.16 17.82
N ILE A 78 -2.37 -2.35 16.78
CA ILE A 78 -1.26 -1.86 15.94
C ILE A 78 -1.28 -0.34 15.82
N SER A 79 -0.11 0.28 15.63
CA SER A 79 -0.03 1.72 15.31
C SER A 79 -0.49 1.95 13.87
N ILE A 80 -1.43 2.88 13.67
CA ILE A 80 -1.88 3.28 12.35
C ILE A 80 -1.83 4.80 12.27
N LYS A 81 -1.12 5.33 11.28
CA LYS A 81 -1.07 6.77 10.99
C LYS A 81 -1.73 7.06 9.66
N TYR A 82 -2.38 8.21 9.56
CA TYR A 82 -2.87 8.74 8.29
C TYR A 82 -2.15 10.03 7.95
N LEU A 83 -1.51 10.05 6.80
CA LEU A 83 -0.81 11.21 6.25
C LEU A 83 -1.63 11.77 5.10
N GLN A 84 -2.22 12.93 5.35
CA GLN A 84 -2.98 13.65 4.34
C GLN A 84 -2.03 14.28 3.32
N GLU A 85 -2.25 13.97 2.06
CA GLU A 85 -1.58 14.61 0.94
C GLU A 85 -2.41 15.81 0.45
N GLN A 86 -1.84 17.01 0.52
CA GLN A 86 -2.55 18.24 0.13
C GLN A 86 -2.72 18.37 -1.39
N GLN A 87 -1.80 17.80 -2.17
CA GLN A 87 -1.84 17.80 -3.62
C GLN A 87 -1.45 16.42 -4.14
N PRO A 88 -2.15 15.86 -5.14
CA PRO A 88 -1.80 14.56 -5.68
C PRO A 88 -0.49 14.61 -6.47
N LEU A 89 0.63 14.30 -5.82
CA LEU A 89 1.96 14.25 -6.43
C LEU A 89 2.23 12.92 -7.16
N GLY A 90 1.19 12.09 -7.27
CA GLY A 90 1.27 10.71 -7.76
C GLY A 90 1.79 9.74 -6.70
N THR A 91 1.75 8.45 -7.02
CA THR A 91 2.11 7.33 -6.13
C THR A 91 3.46 7.53 -5.43
N ALA A 92 4.53 7.77 -6.20
CA ALA A 92 5.86 7.98 -5.63
C ALA A 92 6.03 9.36 -4.96
N GLY A 93 5.31 10.38 -5.42
CA GLY A 93 5.43 11.75 -4.90
C GLY A 93 4.98 11.86 -3.45
N GLY A 94 3.84 11.26 -3.10
CA GLY A 94 3.34 11.22 -1.72
C GLY A 94 4.28 10.47 -0.78
N LEU A 95 4.86 9.35 -1.24
CA LEU A 95 5.85 8.59 -0.48
C LEU A 95 7.12 9.41 -0.21
N ILE A 96 7.65 10.09 -1.22
CA ILE A 96 8.85 10.94 -1.09
C ILE A 96 8.59 12.13 -0.17
N ALA A 97 7.44 12.78 -0.31
CA ALA A 97 7.06 13.91 0.53
C ALA A 97 6.97 13.54 2.02
N GLN A 98 6.61 12.30 2.31
CA GLN A 98 6.43 11.78 3.67
C GLN A 98 7.56 10.84 4.11
N ARG A 99 8.70 10.83 3.40
CA ARG A 99 9.79 9.87 3.60
C ARG A 99 10.30 9.82 5.04
N GLU A 100 10.34 10.97 5.73
CA GLU A 100 10.87 11.06 7.09
C GLU A 100 9.97 10.33 8.09
N ILE A 101 8.66 10.35 7.86
CA ILE A 101 7.68 9.63 8.68
C ILE A 101 7.68 8.14 8.31
N VAL A 102 7.74 7.83 7.01
CA VAL A 102 7.71 6.44 6.51
C VAL A 102 8.98 5.66 6.88
N VAL A 103 10.14 6.33 6.84
CA VAL A 103 11.44 5.72 7.17
C VAL A 103 11.76 5.87 8.66
N GLY A 104 11.19 6.85 9.37
CA GLY A 104 11.28 6.96 10.84
C GLY A 104 12.64 6.56 11.43
N ASP A 105 12.63 5.59 12.33
CA ASP A 105 13.80 5.04 13.03
C ASP A 105 14.57 3.95 12.23
N TYR A 106 14.58 4.03 10.89
CA TYR A 106 15.23 3.08 9.98
C TYR A 106 14.68 1.65 10.10
N PRO A 107 13.50 1.36 9.51
CA PRO A 107 12.95 0.02 9.46
C PRO A 107 13.86 -0.96 8.73
N GLU A 108 13.81 -2.23 9.13
CA GLU A 108 14.48 -3.32 8.40
C GLU A 108 13.92 -3.47 6.98
N ALA A 109 12.63 -3.18 6.79
CA ALA A 109 11.99 -3.15 5.48
C ALA A 109 10.80 -2.20 5.42
N VAL A 110 10.60 -1.57 4.25
CA VAL A 110 9.41 -0.77 3.93
C VAL A 110 8.64 -1.47 2.82
N PHE A 111 7.35 -1.69 3.06
CA PHE A 111 6.46 -2.30 2.09
C PHE A 111 5.49 -1.25 1.58
N VAL A 112 5.24 -1.28 0.27
CA VAL A 112 4.34 -0.33 -0.37
C VAL A 112 3.27 -1.12 -1.07
N ILE A 113 2.03 -0.97 -0.61
CA ILE A 113 0.87 -1.65 -1.16
C ILE A 113 0.02 -0.58 -1.84
N ASN A 114 -0.48 -0.87 -3.04
CA ASN A 114 -1.46 0.03 -3.63
C ASN A 114 -2.80 -0.22 -2.94
N GLY A 115 -3.38 0.82 -2.35
CA GLY A 115 -4.56 0.67 -1.52
C GLY A 115 -5.81 0.25 -2.29
N ASP A 116 -5.82 0.39 -3.62
CA ASP A 116 -6.92 -0.08 -4.46
C ASP A 116 -6.79 -1.49 -5.02
N VAL A 117 -5.71 -2.18 -4.68
CA VAL A 117 -5.59 -3.62 -4.89
C VAL A 117 -6.41 -4.30 -3.81
N CYS A 118 -7.16 -5.34 -4.17
CA CYS A 118 -7.93 -6.15 -3.22
C CYS A 118 -7.59 -7.60 -3.51
N GLY A 119 -7.18 -8.34 -2.49
CA GLY A 119 -6.88 -9.77 -2.60
C GLY A 119 -5.95 -10.23 -1.50
N ASP A 120 -5.79 -11.55 -1.41
CA ASP A 120 -4.87 -12.19 -0.48
C ASP A 120 -3.45 -12.00 -0.99
N LEU A 121 -2.77 -10.95 -0.51
CA LEU A 121 -1.38 -10.68 -0.88
C LEU A 121 -0.45 -11.57 -0.04
N PRO A 122 0.54 -12.27 -0.62
CA PRO A 122 1.46 -13.15 0.12
C PRO A 122 2.53 -12.33 0.87
N VAL A 123 2.11 -11.41 1.74
CA VAL A 123 3.01 -10.45 2.40
C VAL A 123 3.97 -11.14 3.36
N ASP A 124 3.53 -12.22 4.01
CA ASP A 124 4.35 -13.09 4.85
C ASP A 124 5.50 -13.74 4.06
N GLU A 125 5.22 -14.29 2.88
CA GLU A 125 6.24 -14.82 1.98
C GLU A 125 7.19 -13.74 1.50
N MET A 126 6.67 -12.55 1.18
CA MET A 126 7.48 -11.41 0.76
C MET A 126 8.41 -10.92 1.90
N VAL A 127 7.93 -10.90 3.14
CA VAL A 127 8.74 -10.58 4.33
C VAL A 127 9.84 -11.62 4.51
N ALA A 128 9.51 -12.90 4.50
CA ALA A 128 10.52 -13.96 4.59
C ALA A 128 11.55 -13.88 3.45
N ARG A 129 11.11 -13.53 2.25
CA ARG A 129 11.97 -13.43 1.08
C ARG A 129 12.90 -12.22 1.15
N ILE A 130 12.41 -11.04 1.51
CA ILE A 130 13.25 -9.83 1.54
C ILE A 130 14.34 -9.97 2.62
N SER A 131 14.03 -10.57 3.77
CA SER A 131 15.01 -10.83 4.83
C SER A 131 16.12 -11.82 4.42
N SER A 132 15.91 -12.61 3.37
CA SER A 132 16.92 -13.54 2.83
C SER A 132 17.82 -12.92 1.75
N LEU A 133 17.49 -11.72 1.28
CA LEU A 133 18.22 -11.05 0.21
C LEU A 133 19.26 -10.08 0.80
N PRO A 134 20.31 -9.72 0.03
CA PRO A 134 21.26 -8.70 0.45
C PRO A 134 20.59 -7.35 0.74
N GLU A 135 21.25 -6.53 1.56
CA GLU A 135 20.90 -5.12 1.72
C GLU A 135 20.74 -4.43 0.33
N ASP A 136 19.84 -3.45 0.24
CA ASP A 136 19.43 -2.76 -1.01
C ASP A 136 18.63 -3.61 -2.03
N SER A 137 18.14 -4.78 -1.63
CA SER A 137 17.23 -5.56 -2.47
C SER A 137 15.81 -4.98 -2.50
N CYS A 138 15.11 -5.20 -3.61
CA CYS A 138 13.70 -4.82 -3.77
C CYS A 138 12.91 -6.02 -4.30
N LEU A 139 11.73 -6.26 -3.72
CA LEU A 139 10.77 -7.24 -4.20
C LEU A 139 9.59 -6.53 -4.84
N LEU A 140 9.15 -7.06 -5.98
CA LEU A 140 7.97 -6.59 -6.67
C LEU A 140 7.01 -7.77 -6.85
N LEU A 141 5.80 -7.62 -6.32
CA LEU A 141 4.72 -8.57 -6.59
C LEU A 141 4.12 -8.26 -7.96
N THR A 142 4.12 -9.25 -8.85
CA THR A 142 3.55 -9.12 -10.20
C THR A 142 2.56 -10.25 -10.45
N THR A 143 1.49 -9.96 -11.18
CA THR A 143 0.59 -10.98 -11.73
C THR A 143 0.79 -11.06 -13.23
N GLU A 144 0.61 -12.26 -13.79
CA GLU A 144 0.51 -12.42 -15.23
C GLU A 144 -0.75 -11.67 -15.72
N ALA A 145 -0.59 -10.93 -16.81
CA ALA A 145 -1.67 -10.19 -17.45
C ALA A 145 -1.60 -10.44 -18.97
N THR A 146 -2.75 -10.54 -19.62
CA THR A 146 -2.78 -10.62 -21.09
C THR A 146 -2.27 -9.31 -21.68
N ARG A 147 -1.81 -9.34 -22.94
CA ARG A 147 -1.35 -8.13 -23.65
C ARG A 147 -2.40 -7.01 -23.70
N GLU A 148 -3.68 -7.38 -23.70
CA GLU A 148 -4.79 -6.43 -23.66
C GLU A 148 -4.94 -5.78 -22.28
N GLN A 149 -4.84 -6.58 -21.21
CA GLN A 149 -4.89 -6.10 -19.82
C GLN A 149 -3.64 -5.30 -19.43
N SER A 150 -2.47 -5.68 -19.94
CA SER A 150 -1.18 -5.02 -19.70
C SER A 150 -1.20 -3.56 -20.19
N GLY A 151 -2.10 -3.24 -21.13
CA GLY A 151 -2.36 -1.88 -21.56
C GLY A 151 -2.95 -0.98 -20.47
N ASN A 152 -3.42 -1.50 -19.34
CA ASN A 152 -4.07 -0.73 -18.28
C ASN A 152 -3.20 -0.50 -17.03
N PHE A 153 -2.05 -1.16 -16.93
CA PHE A 153 -1.20 -1.16 -15.74
C PHE A 153 0.26 -0.85 -16.08
N GLY A 154 1.11 -0.74 -15.05
CA GLY A 154 2.56 -0.74 -15.23
C GLY A 154 3.04 -2.12 -15.65
N ASN A 155 3.92 -2.20 -16.65
CA ASN A 155 4.38 -3.47 -17.19
C ASN A 155 5.80 -3.77 -16.75
N VAL A 156 6.01 -5.00 -16.30
CA VAL A 156 7.31 -5.56 -15.95
C VAL A 156 7.67 -6.59 -17.01
N GLY A 157 8.71 -6.30 -17.79
CA GLY A 157 9.28 -7.24 -18.75
C GLY A 157 10.33 -8.11 -18.06
N LEU A 158 10.13 -9.43 -18.05
CA LEU A 158 11.12 -10.41 -17.61
C LEU A 158 11.75 -11.07 -18.84
N PHE A 159 13.08 -11.12 -18.90
CA PHE A 159 13.81 -11.89 -19.90
C PHE A 159 14.71 -12.90 -19.17
N SER A 160 14.49 -14.20 -19.36
CA SER A 160 15.22 -15.25 -18.65
C SER A 160 15.22 -15.09 -17.13
N LEU A 161 14.03 -14.81 -16.55
CA LEU A 161 13.80 -14.55 -15.12
C LEU A 161 14.58 -13.35 -14.53
N LYS A 162 15.18 -12.51 -15.37
CA LYS A 162 15.80 -11.25 -14.97
C LYS A 162 14.88 -10.09 -15.29
N PHE A 163 14.77 -9.15 -14.36
CA PHE A 163 14.12 -7.87 -14.58
C PHE A 163 14.81 -7.16 -15.74
N CYS A 164 14.05 -6.91 -16.82
CA CYS A 164 14.56 -6.30 -18.04
C CYS A 164 14.02 -4.89 -18.23
N GLN A 165 12.77 -4.63 -17.82
CA GLN A 165 12.12 -3.34 -18.08
C GLN A 165 10.97 -3.09 -17.11
N LEU A 166 10.86 -1.86 -16.59
CA LEU A 166 9.64 -1.33 -15.98
C LEU A 166 9.15 -0.17 -16.83
N SER A 167 7.92 -0.26 -17.31
CA SER A 167 7.28 0.80 -18.10
C SER A 167 5.99 1.25 -17.44
N ARG A 168 5.82 2.58 -17.35
CA ARG A 168 4.59 3.21 -16.88
C ARG A 168 3.76 3.60 -18.10
N LYS A 169 2.44 3.41 -18.04
CA LYS A 169 1.55 4.01 -19.03
C LYS A 169 1.50 5.52 -18.79
N TYR A 170 1.94 6.32 -19.75
CA TYR A 170 1.55 7.72 -19.83
C TYR A 170 0.10 7.75 -20.33
N MET A 171 -0.84 8.23 -19.50
CA MET A 171 -2.16 8.61 -20.01
C MET A 171 -1.94 9.80 -20.94
N GLN A 172 -2.16 9.61 -22.25
CA GLN A 172 -2.47 10.72 -23.15
C GLN A 172 -3.87 11.25 -22.84
#